data_AF-G5ZZI1-F1
#
_entry.id   AF-G5ZZI1-F1
#
_cell.length_a   1.000
_cell.length_b   1.000
_cell.length_c   1.000
_cell.angle_alpha   90.00
_cell.angle_beta   90.00
_cell.angle_gamma   90.00
#
_symmetry.space_group_name_H-M   'P 1'
#
loop_
_entity.id
_entity.type
_entity.pdbx_description
1 polymer ?
#
loop_
_entity_poly.entity_id
_entity_poly.type
_entity_poly.pdbx_seq_one_letter_code
_entity_poly.pdbx_strand_id
1 'polypeptide(L)'
;MPDRVIVYFDGFNFYHAIHDTGRNHLKWVNLWGLSELFLREGEELSAVKYFSAFATWNEAGYRRHQRYVAALKAVNVNFFEGKFQKNKTVKCNHCGKSFKKPEEK
;
A
#
# COMPACT_ATOMS: atom_id res chain seq x y z
N MET A 1 6.74 -2.75 -31.13
CA MET A 1 7.09 -3.21 -29.77
C MET A 1 6.00 -2.70 -28.85
N PRO A 2 5.53 -3.49 -27.87
CA PRO A 2 4.47 -3.05 -26.98
C PRO A 2 4.92 -1.89 -26.08
N ASP A 3 3.98 -1.04 -25.70
CA ASP A 3 4.21 0.04 -24.75
C ASP A 3 4.30 -0.53 -23.33
N ARG A 4 5.39 -0.22 -22.62
CA ARG A 4 5.65 -0.81 -21.30
C ARG A 4 4.98 -0.01 -20.21
N VAL A 5 4.08 -0.65 -19.48
CA VAL A 5 3.36 -0.06 -18.34
C VAL A 5 3.99 -0.49 -17.03
N ILE A 6 4.14 0.46 -16.10
CA ILE A 6 4.55 0.19 -14.72
C ILE A 6 3.49 0.79 -13.79
N VAL A 7 2.98 -0.03 -12.87
CA VAL A 7 1.97 0.41 -11.90
C VAL A 7 2.59 0.61 -10.54
N TYR A 8 2.20 1.70 -9.88
CA TYR A 8 2.69 2.11 -8.55
C TYR A 8 1.51 2.13 -7.59
N PHE A 9 1.61 1.38 -6.49
CA PHE A 9 0.62 1.36 -5.42
C PHE A 9 1.20 2.01 -4.16
N ASP A 10 0.50 3.01 -3.64
CA ASP A 10 0.66 3.53 -2.29
C ASP A 10 -0.21 2.70 -1.33
N GLY A 11 0.45 1.90 -0.48
CA GLY A 11 -0.22 0.94 0.38
C GLY A 11 -1.03 1.54 1.50
N PHE A 12 -0.68 2.72 2.01
CA PHE A 12 -1.47 3.41 3.02
C PHE A 12 -2.81 3.87 2.44
N ASN A 13 -2.73 4.65 1.35
CA ASN A 13 -3.90 5.19 0.69
C ASN A 13 -4.80 4.08 0.14
N PHE A 14 -4.21 3.04 -0.45
CA PHE A 14 -4.94 1.91 -0.98
C PHE A 14 -5.63 1.08 0.10
N TYR A 15 -4.94 0.79 1.22
CA TYR A 15 -5.52 0.05 2.33
C TYR A 15 -6.72 0.78 2.94
N HIS A 16 -6.59 2.09 3.16
CA HIS A 16 -7.66 2.90 3.73
C HIS A 16 -8.86 3.02 2.79
N ALA A 17 -8.64 3.21 1.49
CA ALA A 17 -9.72 3.19 0.50
C ALA A 17 -10.50 1.86 0.51
N ILE A 18 -9.81 0.71 0.61
CA ILE A 18 -10.46 -0.60 0.75
C ILE A 18 -11.18 -0.73 2.10
N HIS A 19 -10.53 -0.31 3.18
CA HIS A 19 -11.09 -0.39 4.53
C HIS A 19 -12.44 0.32 4.62
N ASP A 20 -12.55 1.51 4.02
CA ASP A 20 -13.75 2.34 4.07
C ASP A 20 -14.94 1.74 3.29
N THR A 21 -14.68 0.79 2.38
CA THR A 21 -15.75 0.01 1.72
C THR A 21 -16.43 -1.00 2.66
N GLY A 22 -15.82 -1.32 3.81
CA GLY A 22 -16.28 -2.38 4.72
C GLY A 22 -16.07 -3.81 4.19
N ARG A 23 -15.55 -3.99 2.97
CA ARG A 23 -15.38 -5.30 2.32
C ARG A 23 -14.01 -5.89 2.63
N ASN A 24 -13.91 -6.59 3.76
CA ASN A 24 -12.64 -7.14 4.25
C ASN A 24 -11.92 -8.09 3.27
N HIS A 25 -12.63 -8.80 2.40
CA HIS A 25 -12.01 -9.70 1.42
C HIS A 25 -11.16 -8.96 0.38
N LEU A 26 -11.45 -7.68 0.10
CA LEU A 26 -10.68 -6.87 -0.85
C LEU A 26 -9.26 -6.54 -0.36
N LYS A 27 -8.98 -6.70 0.94
CA LYS A 27 -7.63 -6.51 1.51
C LYS A 27 -6.61 -7.54 0.99
N TRP A 28 -7.06 -8.57 0.28
CA TRP A 28 -6.24 -9.64 -0.32
C TRP A 28 -6.16 -9.55 -1.85
N VAL A 29 -6.45 -8.38 -2.43
CA VAL A 29 -6.44 -8.19 -3.88
C VAL A 29 -5.07 -8.53 -4.50
N ASN A 30 -5.09 -9.22 -5.63
CA ASN A 30 -3.88 -9.47 -6.41
C ASN A 30 -3.54 -8.20 -7.20
N LEU A 31 -2.52 -7.45 -6.77
CA LEU A 31 -2.13 -6.19 -7.42
C LEU A 31 -1.60 -6.39 -8.84
N TRP A 32 -1.00 -7.54 -9.15
CA TRP A 32 -0.58 -7.86 -10.51
C TRP A 32 -1.80 -8.04 -11.41
N GLY A 33 -2.70 -8.94 -11.04
CA GLY A 33 -3.92 -9.21 -11.80
C GLY A 33 -4.83 -7.98 -11.92
N LEU A 34 -4.92 -7.17 -10.87
CA LEU A 34 -5.63 -5.89 -10.93
C LEU A 34 -4.99 -4.96 -11.97
N SER A 35 -3.66 -4.90 -12.02
CA SER A 35 -2.93 -4.03 -12.97
C SER A 35 -3.14 -4.46 -14.41
N GLU A 36 -3.23 -5.77 -14.68
CA GLU A 36 -3.51 -6.32 -16.01
C GLU A 36 -4.87 -5.88 -16.56
N LEU A 37 -5.88 -5.71 -15.68
CA LEU A 37 -7.22 -5.23 -16.08
C LEU A 37 -7.22 -3.77 -16.58
N PHE A 38 -6.18 -2.99 -16.29
CA PHE A 38 -6.08 -1.60 -16.74
C PHE A 38 -5.27 -1.43 -18.03
N LEU A 39 -4.64 -2.50 -18.54
CA LEU A 39 -3.88 -2.44 -19.78
C LEU A 39 -4.79 -2.22 -20.99
N ARG A 40 -4.29 -1.48 -21.97
CA ARG A 40 -4.92 -1.27 -23.27
C ARG A 40 -4.29 -2.18 -24.32
N GLU A 41 -4.93 -2.27 -25.48
CA GLU A 41 -4.37 -2.98 -26.62
C GLU A 41 -3.01 -2.39 -27.01
N GLY A 42 -2.00 -3.25 -27.14
CA GLY A 42 -0.62 -2.85 -27.43
C GLY A 42 0.24 -2.51 -26.20
N GLU A 43 -0.32 -2.52 -24.99
CA GLU A 43 0.43 -2.33 -23.74
C GLU A 43 0.85 -3.68 -23.10
N GLU A 44 1.98 -3.67 -22.41
CA GLU A 44 2.49 -4.81 -21.63
C GLU A 44 2.85 -4.36 -20.21
N LEU A 45 2.36 -5.09 -19.20
CA LEU A 45 2.71 -4.82 -17.80
C LEU A 45 4.15 -5.27 -17.53
N SER A 46 5.04 -4.30 -17.37
CA SER A 46 6.46 -4.51 -17.15
C SER A 46 6.80 -4.70 -15.66
N ALA A 47 6.10 -3.99 -14.77
CA ALA A 47 6.29 -4.14 -13.32
C ALA A 47 5.12 -3.59 -12.51
N VAL A 48 4.92 -4.16 -11.33
CA VAL A 48 4.08 -3.59 -10.28
C VAL A 48 4.94 -3.30 -9.06
N LYS A 49 4.87 -2.08 -8.55
CA LYS A 49 5.65 -1.60 -7.40
C LYS A 49 4.70 -1.21 -6.27
N TYR A 50 4.84 -1.86 -5.13
CA TYR A 50 4.02 -1.67 -3.96
C TYR A 50 4.83 -1.05 -2.83
N PHE A 51 4.46 0.17 -2.42
CA PHE A 51 5.13 0.93 -1.36
C PHE A 51 4.26 0.91 -0.12
N SER A 52 4.76 0.37 0.99
CA SER A 52 4.01 0.37 2.25
C SER A 52 4.94 0.16 3.44
N ALA A 53 4.49 0.55 4.63
CA ALA A 53 5.23 0.31 5.86
C ALA A 53 4.55 -0.75 6.74
N PHE A 54 5.34 -1.52 7.48
CA PHE A 54 4.83 -2.49 8.43
C PHE A 54 4.47 -1.83 9.78
N ALA A 55 3.21 -1.98 10.21
CA ALA A 55 2.72 -1.42 11.46
C ALA A 55 3.15 -2.30 12.65
N THR A 56 4.43 -2.23 13.03
CA THR A 56 5.04 -3.10 14.05
C THR A 56 4.45 -2.96 15.45
N TRP A 57 3.72 -1.88 15.74
CA TRP A 57 2.98 -1.71 17.01
C TRP A 57 1.65 -2.47 17.06
N ASN A 58 1.18 -3.05 15.95
CA ASN A 58 -0.04 -3.85 15.87
C ASN A 58 0.31 -5.26 15.40
N GLU A 59 0.66 -6.15 16.33
CA GLU A 59 1.15 -7.51 16.05
C GLU A 59 0.23 -8.28 15.07
N ALA A 60 -1.08 -8.23 15.28
CA ALA A 60 -2.04 -8.95 14.44
C ALA A 60 -2.12 -8.35 13.03
N GLY A 61 -2.10 -7.00 12.91
CA GLY A 61 -2.05 -6.30 11.64
C GLY A 61 -0.74 -6.55 10.89
N TYR A 62 0.37 -6.50 11.61
CA TYR A 62 1.72 -6.74 11.11
C TYR A 62 1.84 -8.13 10.46
N ARG A 63 1.45 -9.19 11.18
CA ARG A 63 1.50 -10.56 10.64
C ARG A 63 0.62 -10.75 9.40
N ARG A 64 -0.57 -10.13 9.37
CA ARG A 64 -1.44 -10.19 8.18
C ARG A 64 -0.81 -9.48 7.00
N HIS A 65 -0.24 -8.29 7.22
CA HIS A 65 0.43 -7.53 6.17
C HIS A 65 1.66 -8.24 5.64
N GLN A 66 2.46 -8.88 6.50
CA GLN A 66 3.58 -9.73 6.06
C GLN A 66 3.13 -10.88 5.16
N ARG A 67 2.03 -11.57 5.52
CA ARG A 67 1.47 -12.65 4.67
C ARG A 67 0.99 -12.12 3.33
N TYR A 68 0.34 -10.95 3.32
CA TYR A 68 -0.11 -10.32 2.08
C TYR A 68 1.07 -9.91 1.20
N VAL A 69 2.11 -9.28 1.76
CA VAL A 69 3.35 -8.94 1.04
C VAL A 69 4.03 -10.19 0.47
N ALA A 70 4.07 -11.29 1.23
CA ALA A 70 4.62 -12.56 0.75
C ALA A 70 3.82 -13.10 -0.45
N ALA A 71 2.48 -13.04 -0.40
CA ALA A 71 1.63 -13.43 -1.52
C ALA A 71 1.84 -12.53 -2.75
N LEU A 72 1.95 -11.22 -2.56
CA LEU A 72 2.24 -10.27 -3.65
C LEU A 72 3.60 -10.53 -4.32
N LYS A 73 4.64 -10.81 -3.53
CA LYS A 73 5.96 -11.18 -4.06
C LYS A 73 5.91 -12.46 -4.88
N ALA A 74 5.07 -13.43 -4.50
CA ALA A 74 4.89 -14.67 -5.26
C ALA A 74 4.25 -14.45 -6.65
N VAL A 75 3.58 -13.31 -6.86
CA VAL A 75 3.02 -12.88 -8.15
C VAL A 75 3.78 -11.70 -8.76
N ASN A 76 5.10 -11.65 -8.55
CA ASN A 76 6.03 -10.68 -9.16
C ASN A 76 5.80 -9.20 -8.81
N VAL A 77 5.10 -8.90 -7.72
CA VAL A 77 4.99 -7.53 -7.22
C VAL A 77 6.23 -7.16 -6.42
N ASN A 78 6.87 -6.05 -6.82
CA ASN A 78 8.03 -5.51 -6.15
C ASN A 78 7.61 -4.72 -4.92
N PHE A 79 7.90 -5.24 -3.73
CA PHE A 79 7.62 -4.56 -2.46
C PHE A 79 8.76 -3.65 -2.03
N PHE A 80 8.44 -2.39 -1.76
CA PHE A 80 9.34 -1.40 -1.21
C PHE A 80 8.86 -1.04 0.19
N GLU A 81 9.63 -1.47 1.20
CA GLU A 81 9.33 -1.21 2.59
C GLU A 81 9.62 0.24 2.95
N GLY A 82 8.57 1.00 3.24
CA GLY A 82 8.65 2.34 3.81
C GLY A 82 8.84 2.32 5.32
N LYS A 83 9.01 3.49 5.94
CA LYS A 83 9.11 3.59 7.40
C LYS A 83 8.02 4.50 7.92
N PHE A 84 7.23 4.00 8.87
CA PHE A 84 6.38 4.87 9.66
C PHE A 84 7.25 5.88 10.41
N GLN A 85 7.03 7.17 10.18
CA GLN A 85 7.67 8.18 11.02
C GLN A 85 7.12 8.02 12.44
N LYS A 86 8.02 7.83 13.41
CA LYS A 86 7.64 7.85 14.83
C LYS A 86 6.94 9.17 15.11
N ASN A 87 5.63 9.10 15.35
CA ASN A 87 4.74 10.14 15.88
C ASN A 87 5.32 11.56 15.78
N LYS A 88 5.16 12.21 14.62
CA LYS A 88 5.26 13.66 14.61
C LYS A 88 4.13 14.18 15.48
N THR A 89 4.50 14.80 16.59
CA THR A 89 3.58 15.60 17.39
C THR A 89 3.25 16.82 16.55
N VAL A 90 2.09 16.79 15.89
CA VAL A 90 1.61 17.94 15.12
C VAL A 90 0.98 18.89 16.13
N LYS A 91 1.52 20.10 16.22
CA LYS A 91 0.99 21.15 17.07
C LYS A 91 -0.03 21.93 16.24
N CYS A 92 -1.26 22.04 16.74
CA CYS A 92 -2.26 22.88 16.08
C CYS A 92 -1.82 24.35 16.13
N ASN A 93 -1.71 25.00 14.98
CA ASN A 93 -1.34 26.43 14.90
C ASN A 93 -2.42 27.36 15.46
N HIS A 94 -3.65 26.88 15.64
CA HIS A 94 -4.77 27.67 16.15
C HIS A 94 -4.99 27.53 17.66
N CYS A 95 -4.81 26.32 18.22
CA CYS A 95 -5.16 26.06 19.63
C CYS A 95 -4.01 25.51 20.47
N GLY A 96 -2.83 25.30 19.88
CA GLY A 96 -1.63 24.83 20.57
C GLY A 96 -1.67 23.37 21.04
N LYS A 97 -2.81 22.66 20.86
CA LYS A 97 -2.93 21.24 21.21
C LYS A 97 -2.04 20.39 20.31
N SER A 98 -1.33 19.47 20.95
CA SER A 98 -0.44 18.50 20.33
C SER A 98 -1.18 17.19 20.08
N PHE A 99 -1.25 16.73 18.83
CA PHE A 99 -1.81 15.42 18.48
C PHE A 99 -0.81 14.58 17.71
N LYS A 100 -0.86 13.26 17.93
CA LYS A 100 0.02 12.30 17.24
C LYS A 100 -0.63 11.95 15.91
N LYS A 101 0.02 12.28 14.79
CA LYS A 101 -0.40 11.84 13.47
C LYS A 101 0.61 10.82 12.93
N PRO A 102 0.22 9.55 12.76
CA PRO A 102 1.02 8.61 11.98
C PRO A 102 0.95 9.01 10.50
N GLU A 103 2.10 9.21 9.84
CA GLU A 103 2.21 9.39 8.39
C GLU A 103 3.24 8.38 7.85
N GLU A 104 2.90 7.68 6.76
CA GLU A 104 3.84 6.83 5.99
C GLU A 104 4.67 7.71 5.05
N LYS A 105 5.98 7.46 4.98
CA LYS A 105 6.92 8.01 3.98
C LYS A 105 8.03 7.02 3.65
#